data_AF-A0A524QG70-F1
#
_entry.id   AF-A0A524QG70-F1
#
_cell.length_a   1.000
_cell.length_b   1.000
_cell.length_c   1.000
_cell.angle_alpha   90.00
_cell.angle_beta   90.00
_cell.angle_gamma   90.00
#
_symmetry.space_group_name_H-M   'P 1'
#
loop_
_entity.id
_entity.type
_entity.pdbx_description
1 polymer ?
#
loop_
_entity_poly.entity_id
_entity_poly.type
_entity_poly.pdbx_seq_one_letter_code
_entity_poly.pdbx_strand_id
1 'polypeptide(L)'
;MVFSNFTEQVAAGDEMVYNLHYLNIPLGFRLRTNQVGYITLFTDLGLDVRALLNSSVNIPQNQISKENANTEVRALNLGWHINAGIEYELGIRASLVAGLGFDEDFFDVTKDLADVFQPKDRSGLRMVRIRLGIKF
;
A
#
# COMPACT_ATOMS: atom_id res chain seq x y z
N MET A 1 17.04 9.83 -13.82
CA MET A 1 16.27 10.45 -12.72
C MET A 1 16.71 11.88 -12.59
N VAL A 2 15.77 12.83 -12.59
CA VAL A 2 16.06 14.27 -12.48
C VAL A 2 15.71 14.68 -11.06
N PHE A 3 16.73 14.97 -10.26
CA PHE A 3 16.55 15.48 -8.91
C PHE A 3 16.22 16.98 -8.98
N SER A 4 15.24 17.41 -8.21
CA SER A 4 14.73 18.80 -8.24
C SER A 4 15.71 19.79 -7.62
N ASN A 5 16.56 19.34 -6.69
CA ASN A 5 17.42 20.21 -5.88
C ASN A 5 18.93 19.91 -6.00
N PHE A 6 19.34 18.84 -6.70
CA PHE A 6 20.74 18.55 -6.95
C PHE A 6 20.97 18.11 -8.40
N THR A 7 22.09 18.52 -8.97
CA THR A 7 22.62 17.99 -10.24
C THR A 7 23.81 17.09 -9.92
N GLU A 8 23.59 16.03 -9.14
CA GLU A 8 24.65 15.07 -8.86
C GLU A 8 24.33 13.72 -9.50
N GLN A 9 25.25 13.25 -10.35
CA GLN A 9 25.16 11.94 -10.97
C GLN A 9 25.53 10.89 -9.92
N VAL A 10 24.52 10.17 -9.42
CA VAL A 10 24.74 9.00 -8.56
C VAL A 10 25.43 7.92 -9.40
N ALA A 11 26.57 7.42 -8.92
CA ALA A 11 27.31 6.36 -9.60
C ALA A 11 26.55 5.04 -9.51
N ALA A 12 26.64 4.21 -10.56
CA ALA A 12 25.99 2.91 -10.58
C ALA A 12 26.56 2.00 -9.48
N GLY A 13 25.77 1.75 -8.44
CA GLY A 13 26.19 0.95 -7.27
C GLY A 13 25.71 1.46 -5.92
N ASP A 14 25.21 2.69 -5.85
CA ASP A 14 24.75 3.27 -4.58
C ASP A 14 23.31 2.87 -4.24
N GLU A 15 23.11 2.48 -2.97
CA GLU A 15 21.83 2.09 -2.42
C GLU A 15 20.95 3.32 -2.17
N MET A 16 19.81 3.41 -2.86
CA MET A 16 18.82 4.47 -2.69
C MET A 16 17.61 3.94 -1.93
N VAL A 17 17.32 4.52 -0.76
CA VAL A 17 16.18 4.10 0.07
C VAL A 17 15.02 5.08 -0.10
N TYR A 18 13.93 4.59 -0.72
CA TYR A 18 12.70 5.36 -0.91
C TYR A 18 11.71 5.06 0.23
N ASN A 19 11.29 6.10 0.96
CA ASN A 19 10.24 6.02 1.98
C ASN A 19 8.97 6.69 1.45
N LEU A 20 7.93 5.89 1.21
CA LEU A 20 6.65 6.36 0.69
C LEU A 20 5.55 6.18 1.74
N HIS A 21 4.87 7.26 2.10
CA HIS A 21 3.75 7.24 3.03
C HIS A 21 2.44 7.49 2.29
N TYR A 22 1.55 6.49 2.33
CA TYR A 22 0.23 6.56 1.72
C TYR A 22 -0.87 6.54 2.78
N LEU A 23 -1.85 7.42 2.62
CA LEU A 23 -3.15 7.32 3.28
C LEU A 23 -4.06 6.43 2.44
N ASN A 24 -4.47 5.28 2.97
CA ASN A 24 -5.42 4.40 2.30
C ASN A 24 -6.83 4.58 2.87
N ILE A 25 -7.80 4.86 2.00
CA ILE A 25 -9.23 4.94 2.30
C ILE A 25 -9.93 3.78 1.59
N PRO A 26 -10.21 2.67 2.30
CA PRO A 26 -10.93 1.53 1.74
C PRO A 26 -12.43 1.82 1.69
N LEU A 27 -13.03 1.68 0.51
CA LEU A 27 -14.47 1.77 0.26
C LEU A 27 -14.97 0.43 -0.24
N GLY A 28 -15.86 -0.22 0.49
CA GLY A 28 -16.27 -1.57 0.12
C GLY A 28 -17.46 -2.11 0.90
N PHE A 29 -17.78 -3.36 0.58
CA PHE A 29 -18.84 -4.12 1.20
C PHE A 29 -18.25 -5.22 2.07
N ARG A 30 -18.78 -5.33 3.29
CA ARG A 30 -18.52 -6.45 4.19
C ARG A 30 -19.72 -7.38 4.17
N LEU A 31 -19.52 -8.54 3.57
CA LEU A 31 -20.47 -9.64 3.60
C LEU A 31 -20.19 -10.50 4.83
N ARG A 32 -21.25 -10.86 5.55
CA ARG A 32 -21.17 -11.74 6.71
C ARG A 32 -22.24 -12.81 6.58
N THR A 33 -21.88 -14.05 6.88
CA THR A 33 -22.85 -15.13 6.98
C THR A 33 -23.58 -15.05 8.32
N ASN A 34 -24.70 -15.77 8.42
CA ASN A 34 -25.27 -16.07 9.73
C ASN A 34 -24.26 -16.89 10.54
N GLN A 35 -24.34 -16.75 11.86
CA GLN A 35 -23.53 -17.52 12.79
C GLN A 35 -23.90 -19.00 12.70
N VAL A 36 -22.90 -19.86 12.53
CA VAL A 36 -23.03 -21.31 12.57
C VAL A 36 -22.23 -21.83 13.77
N GLY A 37 -22.92 -22.13 14.87
CA GLY A 37 -22.28 -22.49 16.13
C GLY A 37 -21.53 -21.29 16.72
N TYR A 38 -20.21 -21.40 16.83
CA TYR A 38 -19.34 -20.31 17.32
C TYR A 38 -18.61 -19.58 16.20
N ILE A 39 -18.85 -19.93 14.94
CA ILE A 39 -18.09 -19.40 13.80
C ILE A 39 -19.00 -18.55 12.92
N THR A 40 -18.51 -17.38 12.54
CA THR A 40 -19.09 -16.51 11.52
C THR A 40 -18.07 -16.29 10.42
N LEU A 41 -18.45 -16.53 9.16
CA LEU A 41 -17.61 -16.23 8.02
C LEU A 41 -17.85 -14.79 7.57
N PHE A 42 -16.79 -14.08 7.23
CA PHE A 42 -16.87 -12.75 6.64
C PHE A 42 -16.02 -12.65 5.38
N THR A 43 -16.45 -11.79 4.48
CA THR A 43 -15.70 -11.42 3.28
C THR A 43 -15.86 -9.93 3.05
N ASP A 44 -14.74 -9.21 2.99
CA ASP A 44 -14.67 -7.79 2.67
C ASP A 44 -14.14 -7.65 1.25
N LEU A 45 -14.88 -6.98 0.36
CA LEU A 45 -14.38 -6.62 -0.96
C LEU A 45 -14.67 -5.16 -1.25
N GLY A 46 -13.75 -4.51 -1.94
CA GLY A 46 -13.87 -3.08 -2.18
C GLY A 46 -12.77 -2.49 -3.04
N LEU A 47 -12.85 -1.18 -3.17
CA LEU A 47 -11.88 -0.33 -3.82
C LEU A 47 -11.09 0.43 -2.75
N ASP A 48 -9.81 0.60 -2.98
CA ASP A 48 -8.90 1.34 -2.10
C ASP A 48 -8.51 2.64 -2.78
N VAL A 49 -8.77 3.78 -2.15
CA VAL A 49 -8.27 5.08 -2.59
C VAL A 49 -7.02 5.42 -1.77
N ARG A 50 -5.86 5.44 -2.40
CA ARG A 50 -4.57 5.70 -1.77
C ARG A 50 -4.06 7.07 -2.17
N ALA A 51 -4.04 8.01 -1.24
CA ALA A 51 -3.44 9.33 -1.44
C ALA A 51 -2.02 9.35 -0.89
N LEU A 52 -1.04 9.78 -1.68
CA LEU A 52 0.33 9.98 -1.22
C LEU A 52 0.36 11.19 -0.28
N LEU A 53 0.78 10.97 0.97
CA LEU A 53 0.94 12.04 1.95
C LEU A 53 2.35 12.63 1.92
N ASN A 54 3.36 11.77 1.76
CA ASN A 54 4.75 12.19 1.79
C ASN A 54 5.63 11.17 1.04
N SER A 55 6.60 11.67 0.27
CA SER A 55 7.62 10.87 -0.42
C SER A 55 8.99 11.43 -0.05
N SER A 56 9.81 10.63 0.62
CA SER A 56 11.15 11.04 1.06
C SER A 56 12.19 10.04 0.58
N VAL A 57 13.23 10.54 -0.09
CA VAL A 57 14.36 9.74 -0.57
C VAL A 57 15.55 9.98 0.34
N ASN A 58 16.16 8.89 0.81
CA ASN A 58 17.38 8.94 1.60
C ASN A 58 18.50 8.25 0.82
N ILE A 59 19.60 8.98 0.60
CA ILE A 59 20.84 8.46 -0.01
C ILE A 59 21.90 8.42 1.10
N PRO A 60 22.24 7.23 1.65
CA PRO A 60 23.07 7.12 2.84
C PRO A 60 24.52 7.57 2.66
N GLN A 61 25.09 7.52 1.44
CA GLN A 61 26.51 7.79 1.22
C GLN A 61 26.92 9.27 1.24
N ASN A 62 26.01 10.21 0.96
CA ASN A 62 26.34 11.65 0.89
C ASN A 62 25.82 12.50 2.06
N GLN A 63 25.34 11.90 3.17
CA GLN A 63 24.71 12.63 4.28
C GLN A 63 23.54 13.54 3.85
N ILE A 64 22.90 13.28 2.71
CA ILE A 64 21.73 14.02 2.24
C ILE A 64 20.47 13.31 2.75
N SER A 65 19.92 13.87 3.83
CA SER A 65 18.63 13.48 4.40
C SER A 65 17.50 14.34 3.81
N LYS A 66 16.38 13.70 3.47
CA LYS A 66 15.08 14.33 3.13
C LYS A 66 15.01 15.09 1.80
N GLU A 67 15.33 14.45 0.68
CA GLU A 67 14.97 15.03 -0.61
C GLU A 67 13.49 14.74 -0.96
N ASN A 68 12.76 15.79 -1.34
CA ASN A 68 11.35 15.74 -1.72
C ASN A 68 11.21 15.18 -3.15
N ALA A 69 10.93 13.89 -3.28
CA ALA A 69 10.57 13.26 -4.54
C ALA A 69 9.08 13.42 -4.87
N ASN A 70 8.56 14.65 -4.74
CA ASN A 70 7.16 14.99 -5.07
C ASN A 70 6.91 15.08 -6.58
N THR A 71 7.95 15.15 -7.42
CA THR A 71 7.80 15.36 -8.87
C THR A 71 7.49 14.07 -9.65
N GLU A 72 7.83 12.90 -9.10
CA GLU A 72 7.86 11.63 -9.86
C GLU A 72 6.81 10.59 -9.40
N VAL A 73 6.11 10.82 -8.28
CA VAL A 73 5.13 9.88 -7.72
C VAL A 73 3.71 10.40 -7.95
N ARG A 74 2.80 9.55 -8.45
CA ARG A 74 1.37 9.91 -8.56
C ARG A 74 0.78 10.14 -7.17
N ALA A 75 0.21 11.33 -6.96
CA ALA A 75 -0.42 11.72 -5.69
C ALA A 75 -1.63 10.87 -5.31
N LEU A 76 -2.24 10.18 -6.28
CA LEU A 76 -3.43 9.35 -6.09
C LEU A 76 -3.27 8.03 -6.83
N ASN A 77 -3.45 6.94 -6.10
CA ASN A 77 -3.50 5.57 -6.59
C ASN A 77 -4.86 4.97 -6.20
N LEU A 78 -5.41 4.12 -7.07
CA LEU A 78 -6.63 3.38 -6.81
C LEU A 78 -6.29 1.89 -6.89
N GLY A 79 -6.82 1.10 -5.97
CA GLY A 79 -6.68 -0.34 -5.94
C GLY A 79 -7.99 -1.02 -5.65
N TRP A 80 -7.93 -2.35 -5.57
CA TRP A 80 -9.00 -3.18 -5.05
C TRP A 80 -8.45 -4.07 -3.95
N HIS A 81 -9.35 -4.46 -3.05
CA HIS A 81 -9.05 -5.41 -2.01
C HIS A 81 -10.10 -6.51 -1.96
N ILE A 82 -9.64 -7.69 -1.58
CA ILE A 82 -10.49 -8.79 -1.13
C ILE A 82 -9.90 -9.34 0.16
N ASN A 83 -10.73 -9.50 1.18
CA ASN A 83 -10.37 -10.11 2.44
C ASN A 83 -11.42 -11.14 2.79
N ALA A 84 -11.01 -12.29 3.29
CA ALA A 84 -11.91 -13.31 3.80
C ALA A 84 -11.40 -13.77 5.16
N GLY A 85 -12.32 -14.14 6.04
CA GLY A 85 -11.93 -14.61 7.36
C GLY A 85 -13.07 -15.21 8.14
N ILE A 86 -12.71 -15.62 9.35
CA ILE A 86 -13.59 -16.20 10.34
C ILE A 86 -13.57 -15.35 11.61
N GLU A 87 -14.74 -15.21 12.21
CA GLU A 87 -14.91 -14.69 13.55
C GLU A 87 -15.34 -15.86 14.43
N TYR A 88 -14.61 -16.12 15.51
CA TYR A 88 -14.92 -17.14 16.51
C TYR A 88 -15.48 -16.45 17.76
N GLU A 89 -16.75 -16.66 18.07
CA GLU A 89 -17.36 -16.12 19.28
C GLU A 89 -16.81 -16.83 20.52
N LEU A 90 -16.30 -16.02 21.45
CA LEU A 90 -15.97 -16.50 22.77
C LEU A 90 -17.27 -16.58 23.58
N GLY A 91 -17.33 -17.42 24.62
CA GLY A 91 -18.49 -17.51 25.52
C GLY A 91 -18.77 -16.23 26.36
N ILE A 92 -18.16 -15.11 25.97
CA ILE A 92 -18.30 -13.76 26.53
C ILE A 92 -18.78 -12.84 25.40
N ARG A 93 -19.08 -11.56 25.67
CA ARG A 93 -19.37 -10.57 24.62
C ARG A 93 -18.10 -10.14 23.89
N ALA A 94 -17.37 -11.09 23.34
CA ALA A 94 -16.18 -10.87 22.54
C ALA A 94 -16.03 -11.99 21.49
N SER A 95 -15.40 -11.68 20.36
CA SER A 95 -15.11 -12.63 19.29
C SER A 95 -13.66 -12.49 18.86
N LEU A 96 -12.97 -13.61 18.67
CA LEU A 96 -11.67 -13.63 18.01
C LEU A 96 -11.88 -13.49 16.50
N VAL A 97 -11.07 -12.70 15.82
CA VAL A 97 -11.15 -12.47 14.38
C VAL A 97 -9.83 -12.89 13.75
N ALA A 98 -9.91 -13.77 12.74
CA ALA A 98 -8.79 -14.16 11.92
C ALA A 98 -9.17 -14.05 10.43
N GLY A 99 -8.28 -13.49 9.61
CA GLY A 99 -8.55 -13.34 8.19
C GLY A 99 -7.30 -13.11 7.36
N LEU A 100 -7.44 -13.40 6.08
CA LEU A 100 -6.43 -13.17 5.05
C LEU A 100 -7.03 -12.28 3.97
N GLY A 101 -6.19 -11.46 3.36
CA GLY A 101 -6.60 -10.61 2.27
C GLY A 101 -5.51 -10.40 1.26
N PHE A 102 -5.94 -9.96 0.09
CA PHE A 102 -5.11 -9.58 -1.01
C PHE A 102 -5.56 -8.21 -1.48
N ASP A 103 -4.60 -7.31 -1.61
CA ASP A 103 -4.80 -5.96 -2.09
C ASP A 103 -3.92 -5.76 -3.33
N GLU A 104 -4.48 -5.21 -4.40
CA GLU A 104 -3.76 -4.93 -5.64
C GLU A 104 -4.16 -3.55 -6.17
N ASP A 105 -3.15 -2.77 -6.56
CA ASP A 105 -3.34 -1.42 -7.09
C ASP A 105 -3.56 -1.47 -8.62
N PHE A 106 -4.56 -0.73 -9.11
CA PHE A 106 -4.91 -0.66 -10.54
C PHE A 106 -3.90 0.17 -11.34
N PHE A 107 -3.33 1.21 -10.72
CA PHE A 107 -2.50 2.19 -11.42
C PHE A 107 -1.02 1.96 -11.20
N ASP A 108 -0.27 2.21 -12.28
CA ASP A 108 1.18 2.32 -12.26
C ASP A 108 1.58 3.50 -11.37
N VAL A 109 2.47 3.26 -10.40
CA VAL A 109 2.88 4.26 -9.39
C VAL A 109 3.92 5.24 -9.98
N THR A 110 4.42 4.99 -11.19
CA THR A 110 5.43 5.81 -11.86
C THR A 110 4.82 6.65 -13.00
N LYS A 111 5.14 7.95 -13.06
CA LYS A 111 4.88 8.77 -14.25
C LYS A 111 6.03 8.57 -15.25
N ASP A 112 5.73 8.08 -16.44
CA ASP A 112 6.68 8.11 -17.57
C ASP A 112 6.98 9.58 -17.92
N LEU A 113 8.19 10.05 -17.61
CA LEU A 113 8.68 11.37 -18.02
C LEU A 113 9.16 11.24 -19.48
N ALA A 114 8.37 11.79 -20.41
CA ALA A 114 8.54 11.61 -21.85
C ALA A 114 9.82 12.20 -22.48
N ASP A 115 10.78 12.71 -21.70
CA ASP A 115 11.90 13.53 -22.21
C ASP A 115 13.31 13.06 -21.77
N VAL A 116 13.41 11.86 -21.20
CA VAL A 116 14.70 11.21 -20.93
C VAL A 116 14.53 9.74 -21.29
N PHE A 117 15.45 9.16 -22.09
CA PHE A 117 15.46 7.75 -22.48
C PHE A 117 15.37 6.80 -21.26
N GLN A 118 14.16 6.57 -20.74
CA GLN A 118 13.85 5.62 -19.67
C GLN A 118 13.08 4.45 -20.29
N PRO A 119 13.52 3.20 -20.07
CA PRO A 119 12.77 2.04 -20.52
C PRO A 119 11.44 1.98 -19.78
N LYS A 120 10.35 1.72 -20.52
CA LYS A 120 8.98 1.57 -20.02
C LYS A 120 8.95 0.60 -18.83
N ASP A 121 8.81 1.13 -17.63
CA ASP A 121 8.74 0.35 -16.40
C ASP A 121 7.32 0.45 -15.81
N ARG A 122 6.77 -0.70 -15.39
CA ARG A 122 5.44 -0.80 -14.79
C ARG A 122 5.59 -1.36 -13.39
N SER A 123 5.52 -0.49 -12.40
CA SER A 123 5.64 -0.87 -10.99
C SER A 123 4.26 -0.97 -10.36
N GLY A 124 3.76 -2.20 -10.25
CA GLY A 124 2.50 -2.52 -9.57
C GLY A 124 2.75 -3.00 -8.14
N LEU A 125 2.04 -2.43 -7.17
CA LEU A 125 2.10 -2.85 -5.77
C LEU A 125 1.04 -3.92 -5.49
N ARG A 126 1.49 -5.08 -5.01
CA ARG A 126 0.64 -6.19 -4.55
C ARG A 126 0.95 -6.47 -3.08
N MET A 127 -0.09 -6.58 -2.26
CA MET A 127 0.06 -6.80 -0.83
C MET A 127 -0.77 -7.98 -0.35
N VAL A 128 -0.17 -8.80 0.51
CA VAL A 128 -0.89 -9.82 1.29
C VAL A 128 -1.17 -9.24 2.68
N ARG A 129 -2.42 -9.31 3.10
CA ARG A 129 -2.89 -8.80 4.39
C ARG A 129 -3.21 -9.96 5.31
N ILE A 130 -2.69 -9.91 6.53
CA ILE A 130 -3.05 -10.83 7.61
C ILE A 130 -3.78 -10.02 8.67
N ARG A 131 -4.98 -10.46 9.06
CA ARG A 131 -5.79 -9.82 10.09
C ARG A 131 -5.97 -10.78 11.26
N LEU A 132 -5.51 -10.36 12.43
CA LEU A 132 -5.76 -11.03 13.71
C LEU A 132 -6.24 -9.97 14.70
N GLY A 133 -7.28 -10.26 15.46
CA GLY A 133 -7.81 -9.30 16.42
C GLY A 133 -8.93 -9.85 17.30
N ILE A 134 -9.43 -9.01 18.19
CA ILE A 134 -10.58 -9.29 19.05
C ILE A 134 -11.63 -8.20 18.79
N LYS A 135 -12.88 -8.62 18.63
CA LYS A 135 -14.07 -7.79 18.47
C LYS A 135 -14.86 -7.85 19.78
N PHE A 136 -15.27 -6.72 20.33
CA PHE A 136 -16.12 -6.63 21.54
C PHE A 136 -17.24 -5.61 21.32
#